data_AF-A0A3M1NWN3-F1
#
_entry.id   AF-A0A3M1NWN3-F1
#
_cell.length_a   1.000
_cell.length_b   1.000
_cell.length_c   1.000
_cell.angle_alpha   90.00
_cell.angle_beta   90.00
_cell.angle_gamma   90.00
#
_symmetry.space_group_name_H-M   'P 1'
#
loop_
_entity.id
_entity.type
_entity.pdbx_description
1 polymer ?
#
loop_
_entity_poly.entity_id
_entity_poly.type
_entity_poly.pdbx_seq_one_letter_code
_entity_poly.pdbx_strand_id
1 'polypeptide(L)' 'EVMNLLTELNENGTTIVMVTHSPAYAEYSHRIVHLFDGQIVTENIREKFHV' A
#
# COMPACT_ATOMS: atom_id res chain seq x y z
N GLU A 1 3.14 2.58 -14.97
CA GLU A 1 4.01 3.79 -14.95
C GLU A 1 3.95 4.49 -13.60
N VAL A 2 2.82 5.09 -13.21
CA VAL A 2 2.67 5.75 -11.89
C VAL A 2 3.04 4.85 -10.71
N MET A 3 2.57 3.59 -10.71
CA MET A 3 2.87 2.65 -9.62
C MET A 3 4.37 2.34 -9.49
N ASN A 4 5.11 2.34 -10.60
CA ASN A 4 6.56 2.11 -10.57
C ASN A 4 7.27 3.30 -9.92
N LEU A 5 6.90 4.52 -10.31
CA LEU A 5 7.43 5.74 -9.69
C LEU A 5 7.14 5.79 -8.17
N LEU A 6 5.91 5.48 -7.77
CA LEU A 6 5.55 5.44 -6.34
C LEU A 6 6.33 4.37 -5.57
N THR A 7 6.61 3.24 -6.22
CA THR A 7 7.43 2.16 -5.65
C THR A 7 8.88 2.63 -5.47
N GLU A 8 9.48 3.23 -6.50
CA GLU A 8 10.84 3.78 -6.43
C GLU A 8 10.98 4.87 -5.36
N LEU A 9 10.01 5.79 -5.26
CA LEU A 9 10.02 6.82 -4.22
C LEU A 9 9.94 6.22 -2.82
N ASN A 10 9.14 5.16 -2.66
CA ASN A 10 9.04 4.47 -1.38
C ASN A 10 10.30 3.69 -1.03
N GLU A 11 10.93 3.04 -2.00
CA GLU A 11 12.22 2.36 -1.84
C GLU A 11 13.36 3.34 -1.52
N ASN A 12 13.27 4.58 -2.02
CA ASN A 12 14.15 5.69 -1.65
C ASN A 12 13.82 6.32 -0.26
N GLY A 13 12.91 5.72 0.51
CA GLY A 13 12.61 6.10 1.89
C GLY A 13 11.42 7.05 2.06
N THR A 14 10.70 7.41 0.98
CA THR A 14 9.51 8.26 1.09
C THR A 14 8.31 7.44 1.55
N THR A 15 7.62 7.86 2.62
CA THR A 15 6.37 7.18 3.00
C THR A 15 5.25 7.59 2.04
N ILE A 16 4.60 6.62 1.42
CA ILE A 16 3.48 6.83 0.49
C ILE A 16 2.19 6.28 1.11
N VAL A 17 1.14 7.11 1.12
CA VAL A 17 -0.22 6.69 1.46
C VAL A 17 -1.07 6.79 0.21
N MET A 18 -1.66 5.68 -0.21
CA MET A 18 -2.51 5.60 -1.39
C MET A 18 -3.93 5.16 -0.97
N VAL A 19 -4.94 5.82 -1.51
CA VAL A 19 -6.34 5.43 -1.34
C VAL A 19 -6.84 4.93 -2.69
N THR A 20 -7.40 3.71 -2.71
CA THR A 20 -7.90 3.09 -3.94
C THR A 20 -9.03 2.14 -3.65
N HIS A 21 -9.96 2.01 -4.61
CA HIS A 21 -10.98 0.95 -4.61
C HIS A 21 -10.53 -0.30 -5.37
N SER A 22 -9.34 -0.30 -5.99
CA SER A 22 -8.79 -1.42 -6.73
C SER A 22 -7.95 -2.33 -5.82
N PRO A 23 -8.34 -3.61 -5.60
CA PRO A 23 -7.53 -4.55 -4.83
C PRO A 23 -6.13 -4.75 -5.42
N ALA A 24 -6.04 -4.83 -6.76
CA ALA A 24 -4.77 -5.03 -7.46
C ALA A 24 -3.78 -3.89 -7.20
N TYR A 25 -4.24 -2.65 -7.02
CA TYR A 25 -3.36 -1.53 -6.67
C TYR A 25 -3.03 -1.51 -5.18
N ALA A 26 -3.96 -1.87 -4.31
CA ALA A 26 -3.69 -2.01 -2.88
C ALA A 26 -2.57 -3.04 -2.61
N GLU A 27 -2.49 -4.10 -3.40
CA GLU A 27 -1.44 -5.12 -3.30
C GLU A 27 -0.01 -4.61 -3.54
N TYR A 28 0.20 -3.43 -4.12
CA TYR A 28 1.55 -2.85 -4.23
C TYR A 28 2.08 -2.31 -2.91
N SER A 29 1.21 -2.08 -1.92
CA SER A 29 1.57 -1.50 -0.63
C SER A 29 2.09 -2.54 0.36
N HIS A 30 2.98 -2.10 1.26
CA HIS A 30 3.45 -2.89 2.40
C HIS A 30 2.38 -3.06 3.48
N ARG A 31 1.37 -2.19 3.50
CA ARG A 31 0.28 -2.21 4.46
C ARG A 31 -1.02 -1.83 3.79
N ILE A 32 -2.01 -2.71 3.90
CA ILE A 32 -3.37 -2.47 3.40
C ILE A 32 -4.29 -2.30 4.61
N VAL A 33 -5.00 -1.18 4.65
CA VAL A 33 -6.00 -0.88 5.68
C VAL A 33 -7.35 -0.74 5.00
N HIS A 34 -8.32 -1.58 5.38
CA HIS A 34 -9.70 -1.39 4.95
C HIS A 34 -10.45 -0.59 6.00
N LEU A 35 -11.07 0.49 5.53
CA LEU A 35 -11.91 1.38 6.32
C LEU A 35 -13.38 1.14 5.96
N PHE A 36 -14.22 1.04 6.97
CA PHE A 36 -15.67 1.01 6.82
C PHE A 36 -16.28 1.91 7.89
N ASP A 37 -17.08 2.89 7.45
CA ASP A 37 -17.77 3.84 8.32
C ASP A 37 -16.85 4.53 9.36
N GLY A 38 -15.69 4.99 8.91
CA GLY A 38 -14.69 5.66 9.76
C GLY A 38 -13.89 4.74 10.69
N GLN A 39 -14.14 3.42 10.65
CA GLN A 39 -13.45 2.43 11.47
C GLN A 39 -12.53 1.55 10.62
N ILE A 40 -11.38 1.16 11.19
CA ILE A 40 -10.50 0.15 10.59
C ILE A 40 -11.14 -1.21 10.85
N VAL A 41 -11.53 -1.89 9.77
CA VAL A 41 -12.15 -3.22 9.86
C VAL A 41 -11.15 -4.35 9.62
N THR A 42 -10.14 -4.12 8.79
CA THR A 42 -9.03 -5.06 8.61
C THR A 42 -7.74 -4.32 8.31
N GLU A 43 -6.63 -4.90 8.75
CA GLU A 43 -5.29 -4.44 8.50
C GLU A 43 -4.43 -5.62 8.11
N ASN A 44 -3.69 -5.48 7.01
CA ASN A 44 -2.75 -6.49 6.53
C ASN A 44 -1.38 -5.83 6.34
N ILE A 45 -0.40 -6.27 7.12
CA ILE A 45 1.01 -5.87 6.98
C ILE A 45 1.71 -6.98 6.22
N ARG A 46 2.25 -6.63 5.06
CA ARG A 46 3.02 -7.52 4.20
C ARG A 46 4.50 -7.27 4.46
N GLU A 47 5.17 -8.25 5.05
CA GLU A 47 6.63 -8.27 5.06
C GLU A 47 7.12 -8.50 3.62
N LYS A 48 7.86 -7.54 3.05
CA LYS A 48 8.58 -7.77 1.80
C LYS A 48 9.69 -8.79 2.09
N PHE A 49 9.49 -10.07 1.75
CA PHE A 49 10.63 -10.98 1.52
C PHE A 49 11.35 -10.47 0.27
N HIS A 50 12.40 -9.66 0.46
CA HIS A 50 13.38 -9.45 -0.58
C HIS A 50 14.18 -10.75 -0.72
N VAL A 51 14.04 -11.41 -1.87
CA VAL A 51 14.97 -12.43 -2.36
C VAL A 51 15.95 -11.75 -3.30
#